data_AF-A0A1G0H923-F1
#
_entry.id   AF-A0A1G0H923-F1
#
_cell.length_a   1.000
_cell.length_b   1.000
_cell.length_c   1.000
_cell.angle_alpha   90.00
_cell.angle_beta   90.00
_cell.angle_gamma   90.00
#
_symmetry.space_group_name_H-M   'P 1'
#
loop_
_entity.id
_entity.type
_entity.pdbx_description
1 polymer ?
#
loop_
_entity_poly.entity_id
_entity_poly.type
_entity_poly.pdbx_seq_one_letter_code
_entity_poly.pdbx_strand_id
1 'polypeptide(L)'
;MPTDKQSKSLSNSNKNIALHLDKDYLNFLSQIKKRLQRAQVKAALAANIEQIRFYWELGADIINQQKTQRWGSHFLDQLSHDMRNAFPGMQGFSKRNLEYMRLLVNVHSAWDEFAQQPAAQLPWAHIQLLLDRYRTDNKLFFWYSAQALENGWSRSTLSMYIKSDLYERQAIDSEKVSNYQQKLALPQSDLAHEMLKNPYSFDFLTITQPAREREKELTTHIRDFLLELGSGFAFVGTQVPLQIDGEEFFIDILFYHLKLRCYVVCELKAKKFKPADLGQLSFYLSAVDEHLTGEADNPAIGILLCESRSKIIAEYALKKIDAPIGVSEYTLSKALPKNLKTALPSIEEIEGELNASDIVDDNNV
;
A
#
# COMPACT_ATOMS: atom_id res chain seq x y z
N MET A 1 65.33 0.52 -56.23
CA MET A 1 66.00 -0.41 -55.30
C MET A 1 66.59 0.40 -54.15
N PRO A 2 66.63 -0.13 -52.92
CA PRO A 2 65.58 -0.69 -52.05
C PRO A 2 65.52 0.19 -50.74
N THR A 3 64.71 0.03 -49.70
CA THR A 3 64.31 -1.12 -48.88
C THR A 3 63.13 -0.73 -47.97
N ASP A 4 62.16 -1.63 -47.89
CA ASP A 4 61.38 -2.06 -46.73
C ASP A 4 61.42 -1.27 -45.41
N LYS A 5 60.23 -0.97 -44.88
CA LYS A 5 59.82 -1.49 -43.56
C LYS A 5 58.31 -1.45 -43.37
N GLN A 6 57.72 -2.64 -43.35
CA GLN A 6 56.46 -2.95 -42.69
C GLN A 6 56.55 -2.77 -41.15
N SER A 7 55.39 -2.46 -40.58
CA SER A 7 54.93 -2.74 -39.21
C SER A 7 55.40 -1.80 -38.08
N LYS A 8 54.45 -1.04 -37.53
CA LYS A 8 53.70 -1.50 -36.35
C LYS A 8 52.42 -0.70 -36.16
N SER A 9 51.33 -1.45 -36.14
CA SER A 9 50.01 -1.06 -35.66
C SER A 9 50.10 -0.54 -34.22
N LEU A 10 49.50 0.63 -33.99
CA LEU A 10 48.75 0.94 -32.78
C LEU A 10 47.65 1.88 -33.27
N SER A 11 46.58 1.29 -33.80
CA SER A 11 45.36 2.00 -34.17
C SER A 11 44.75 2.56 -32.89
N ASN A 12 45.06 3.82 -32.63
CA ASN A 12 44.51 4.61 -31.56
C ASN A 12 43.08 5.03 -31.97
N SER A 13 42.12 4.12 -31.89
CA SER A 13 40.71 4.42 -32.12
C SER A 13 40.02 4.75 -30.80
N ASN A 14 40.37 5.89 -30.21
CA ASN A 14 39.55 6.52 -29.18
C ASN A 14 38.27 7.06 -29.83
N LYS A 15 37.26 6.21 -29.99
CA LYS A 15 35.89 6.67 -30.16
C LYS A 15 35.47 7.26 -28.81
N ASN A 16 35.32 8.58 -28.77
CA ASN A 16 34.67 9.31 -27.68
C ASN A 16 33.21 8.84 -27.60
N ILE A 17 32.96 7.72 -26.92
CA ILE A 17 31.60 7.32 -26.54
C ILE A 17 31.21 8.28 -25.42
N ALA A 18 30.17 9.07 -25.65
CA ALA A 18 29.70 9.99 -24.62
C ALA A 18 29.23 9.15 -23.41
N LEU A 19 29.87 9.34 -22.25
CA LEU A 19 29.66 8.51 -21.06
C LEU A 19 28.18 8.38 -20.64
N HIS A 20 27.34 9.37 -20.94
CA HIS A 20 25.89 9.32 -20.65
C HIS A 20 25.10 8.32 -21.50
N LEU A 21 25.68 7.81 -22.59
CA LEU A 21 25.12 6.75 -23.44
C LEU A 21 25.82 5.40 -23.22
N ASP A 22 26.87 5.38 -22.40
CA ASP A 22 27.60 4.17 -22.07
C ASP A 22 26.81 3.33 -21.06
N LYS A 23 26.47 2.09 -21.46
CA LYS A 23 25.63 1.19 -20.68
C LYS A 23 26.28 0.82 -19.35
N ASP A 24 27.61 0.69 -19.31
CA ASP A 24 28.36 0.33 -18.10
C ASP A 24 28.39 1.50 -17.12
N TYR A 25 28.58 2.74 -17.61
CA TYR A 25 28.46 3.94 -16.81
C TYR A 25 27.03 4.14 -16.26
N LEU A 26 26.00 3.96 -17.08
CA LEU A 26 24.60 4.08 -16.63
C LEU A 26 24.25 3.04 -15.56
N ASN A 27 24.73 1.80 -15.72
CA ASN A 27 24.59 0.75 -14.72
C ASN A 27 25.32 1.11 -13.42
N PHE A 28 26.57 1.58 -13.51
CA PHE A 28 27.35 2.03 -12.36
C PHE A 28 26.67 3.20 -11.63
N LEU A 29 26.17 4.20 -12.36
CA LEU A 29 25.43 5.34 -11.81
C LEU A 29 24.13 4.89 -11.11
N SER A 30 23.39 3.96 -11.72
CA SER A 30 22.19 3.36 -11.12
C SER A 30 22.52 2.63 -9.81
N GLN A 31 23.63 1.89 -9.78
CA GLN A 31 24.12 1.23 -8.56
C GLN A 31 24.52 2.23 -7.47
N ILE A 32 25.22 3.32 -7.81
CA ILE A 32 25.56 4.40 -6.86
C ILE A 32 24.29 5.04 -6.31
N LYS A 33 23.33 5.41 -7.17
CA LYS A 33 22.06 6.02 -6.75
C LYS A 33 21.30 5.12 -5.78
N LYS A 34 21.19 3.82 -6.08
CA LYS A 34 20.57 2.83 -5.19
C LYS A 34 21.30 2.71 -3.85
N ARG A 35 22.64 2.71 -3.85
CA ARG A 35 23.45 2.69 -2.62
C ARG A 35 23.25 3.93 -1.78
N LEU A 36 23.22 5.12 -2.38
CA LEU A 36 22.97 6.38 -1.70
C LEU A 36 21.58 6.42 -1.08
N GLN A 37 20.54 6.03 -1.84
CA GLN A 37 19.16 5.96 -1.33
C GLN A 37 19.05 5.01 -0.13
N ARG A 38 19.66 3.82 -0.20
CA ARG A 38 19.69 2.88 0.94
C ARG A 38 20.41 3.47 2.15
N ALA A 39 21.51 4.20 1.94
CA ALA A 39 22.22 4.86 3.03
C ALA A 39 21.38 5.97 3.68
N GLN A 40 20.67 6.77 2.88
CA GLN A 40 19.78 7.82 3.38
C GLN A 40 18.60 7.24 4.19
N VAL A 41 17.97 6.17 3.71
CA VAL A 41 16.89 5.49 4.46
C VAL A 41 17.40 4.95 5.80
N LYS A 42 18.56 4.29 5.81
CA LYS A 42 19.18 3.81 7.05
C LYS A 42 19.49 4.94 8.03
N ALA A 43 20.04 6.05 7.53
CA ALA A 43 20.32 7.22 8.36
C ALA A 43 19.04 7.82 8.95
N ALA A 44 17.97 7.91 8.16
CA ALA A 44 16.67 8.40 8.62
C ALA A 44 16.06 7.49 9.70
N LEU A 45 16.12 6.16 9.52
CA LEU A 45 15.62 5.20 10.53
C LEU A 45 16.43 5.28 11.83
N ALA A 46 17.76 5.36 11.74
CA ALA A 46 18.61 5.53 12.92
C ALA A 46 18.32 6.85 13.65
N ALA A 47 18.15 7.95 12.90
CA ALA A 47 17.77 9.24 13.47
C ALA A 47 16.40 9.20 14.15
N ASN A 48 15.41 8.48 13.58
CA ASN A 48 14.11 8.29 14.22
C ASN A 48 14.27 7.54 15.55
N ILE A 49 14.99 6.40 15.57
CA ILE A 49 15.18 5.62 16.80
C ILE A 49 15.80 6.50 17.90
N GLU A 50 16.86 7.26 17.60
CA GLU A 50 17.50 8.15 18.57
C GLU A 50 16.58 9.29 19.01
N GLN A 51 15.77 9.84 18.10
CA GLN A 51 14.76 10.85 18.47
C GLN A 51 13.72 10.27 19.42
N ILE A 52 13.22 9.06 19.15
CA ILE A 52 12.23 8.40 19.98
C ILE A 52 12.82 8.01 21.33
N ARG A 53 14.09 7.58 21.35
CA ARG A 53 14.85 7.33 22.58
C ARG A 53 14.92 8.57 23.46
N PHE A 54 15.37 9.67 22.89
CA PHE A 54 15.47 10.94 23.61
C PHE A 54 14.10 11.39 24.15
N TYR A 55 13.03 11.22 23.38
CA TYR A 55 11.67 11.52 23.82
C TYR A 55 11.20 10.62 24.96
N TRP A 56 11.55 9.33 24.92
CA TRP A 56 11.28 8.40 26.01
C TRP A 56 12.05 8.78 27.28
N GLU A 57 13.36 9.03 27.17
CA GLU A 57 14.23 9.45 28.28
C GLU A 57 13.74 10.75 28.91
N LEU A 58 13.43 11.76 28.10
CA LEU A 58 12.86 13.02 28.58
C LEU A 58 11.51 12.82 29.27
N GLY A 59 10.66 11.94 28.75
CA GLY A 59 9.40 11.56 29.42
C GLY A 59 9.65 10.96 30.81
N ALA A 60 10.66 10.10 30.93
CA ALA A 60 11.03 9.44 32.18
C ALA A 60 11.61 10.45 33.19
N ASP A 61 12.47 11.36 32.73
CA ASP A 61 13.03 12.45 33.52
C ASP A 61 11.94 13.36 34.07
N ILE A 62 10.97 13.74 33.22
CA ILE A 62 9.81 14.54 33.63
C ILE A 62 9.00 13.83 34.71
N ILE A 63 8.70 12.53 34.54
CA ILE A 63 7.96 11.74 35.52
C ILE A 63 8.72 11.66 36.84
N ASN A 64 10.04 11.41 36.79
CA ASN A 64 10.88 11.29 37.97
C ASN A 64 10.95 12.62 38.73
N GLN A 65 11.22 13.73 38.02
CA GLN A 65 11.33 15.04 38.64
C GLN A 65 10.01 15.51 39.27
N GLN A 66 8.86 15.22 38.64
CA GLN A 66 7.56 15.54 39.23
C GLN A 66 7.24 14.71 40.49
N LYS A 67 7.87 13.53 40.67
CA LYS A 67 7.75 12.72 41.90
C LYS A 67 8.66 13.25 43.01
N THR A 68 9.90 13.63 42.67
CA THR A 68 10.91 14.05 43.64
C THR A 68 10.81 15.53 44.04
N GLN A 69 10.30 16.38 43.14
CA GLN A 69 10.18 17.81 43.33
C GLN A 69 8.71 18.23 43.44
N ARG A 70 8.41 19.28 44.20
CA ARG A 70 7.06 19.89 44.28
C ARG A 70 6.75 20.79 43.08
N TRP A 71 7.12 20.34 41.89
CA TRP A 71 6.88 21.08 40.66
C TRP A 71 5.42 20.88 40.24
N GLY A 72 4.62 21.94 40.41
CA GLY A 72 3.19 21.93 40.09
C GLY A 72 2.91 21.83 38.58
N SER A 73 1.64 22.00 38.21
CA SER A 73 1.14 21.90 36.84
C SER A 73 1.85 22.82 35.82
N HIS A 74 2.48 23.91 36.29
CA HIS A 74 3.21 24.88 35.46
C HIS A 74 4.57 24.40 34.95
N PHE A 75 5.12 23.30 35.50
CA PHE A 75 6.44 22.81 35.10
C PHE A 75 6.53 22.50 33.60
N LEU A 76 5.52 21.84 33.04
CA LEU A 76 5.51 21.49 31.62
C LEU A 76 5.39 22.73 30.72
N ASP A 77 4.68 23.76 31.18
CA ASP A 77 4.57 25.03 30.45
C ASP A 77 5.93 25.73 30.39
N GLN A 78 6.63 25.79 31.52
CA GLN A 78 7.96 26.38 31.63
C GLN A 78 8.99 25.59 30.81
N LEU A 79 9.05 24.26 30.97
CA LEU A 79 9.96 23.40 30.22
C LEU A 79 9.71 23.49 28.71
N SER A 80 8.44 23.54 28.29
CA SER A 80 8.10 23.73 26.87
C SER A 80 8.56 25.09 26.34
N HIS A 81 8.45 26.15 27.14
CA HIS A 81 8.93 27.48 26.76
C HIS A 81 10.45 27.50 26.63
N ASP A 82 11.17 27.02 27.65
CA ASP A 82 12.63 27.04 27.70
C ASP A 82 13.25 26.21 26.57
N MET A 83 12.72 25.01 26.32
CA MET A 83 13.21 24.14 25.24
C MET A 83 12.96 24.73 23.84
N ARG A 84 11.80 25.37 23.62
CA ARG A 84 11.52 26.02 22.33
C ARG A 84 12.38 27.26 22.11
N ASN A 85 12.71 28.01 23.16
CA ASN A 85 13.62 29.15 23.08
C ASN A 85 15.07 28.72 22.83
N ALA A 86 15.52 27.65 23.49
CA ALA A 86 16.86 27.10 23.31
C ALA A 86 17.05 26.47 21.92
N PHE A 87 15.99 25.88 21.35
CA PHE A 87 16.03 25.16 20.07
C PHE A 87 14.92 25.63 19.11
N PRO A 88 14.96 26.88 18.61
CA PRO A 88 13.86 27.48 17.84
C PRO A 88 13.59 26.80 16.48
N GLY A 89 14.58 26.08 15.93
CA GLY A 89 14.44 25.30 14.70
C GLY A 89 13.91 23.88 14.90
N MET A 90 13.80 23.40 16.15
CA MET A 90 13.35 22.04 16.44
C MET A 90 11.85 22.01 16.77
N GLN A 91 11.12 21.22 16.00
CA GLN A 91 9.76 20.82 16.34
C GLN A 91 9.84 19.66 17.35
N GLY A 92 8.92 19.59 18.30
CA GLY A 92 8.92 18.49 19.27
C GLY A 92 8.66 18.90 20.72
N PHE A 93 8.93 20.15 21.08
CA PHE A 93 8.93 20.61 22.48
C PHE A 93 7.68 21.39 22.91
N SER A 94 6.54 21.18 22.24
CA SER A 94 5.27 21.72 22.73
C SER A 94 4.86 21.03 24.03
N LYS A 95 4.12 21.71 24.90
CA LYS A 95 3.54 21.10 26.12
C LYS A 95 2.86 19.77 25.83
N ARG A 96 2.04 19.73 24.78
CA ARG A 96 1.34 18.52 24.32
C ARG A 96 2.30 17.38 24.00
N ASN A 97 3.43 17.67 23.33
CA ASN A 97 4.41 16.63 23.05
C ASN A 97 5.11 16.13 24.31
N LEU A 98 5.43 17.02 25.27
CA LEU A 98 5.97 16.59 26.56
C LEU A 98 4.98 15.69 27.31
N GLU A 99 3.67 15.96 27.21
CA GLU A 99 2.63 15.08 27.75
C GLU A 99 2.61 13.71 27.05
N TYR A 100 2.78 13.67 25.72
CA TYR A 100 2.92 12.41 24.98
C TYR A 100 4.21 11.65 25.31
N MET A 101 5.32 12.33 25.57
CA MET A 101 6.57 11.70 26.02
C MET A 101 6.37 10.99 27.35
N ARG A 102 5.68 11.63 28.31
CA ARG A 102 5.28 10.99 29.57
C ARG A 102 4.33 9.83 29.32
N LEU A 103 3.36 10.00 28.43
CA LEU A 103 2.40 8.95 28.09
C LEU A 103 3.11 7.73 27.51
N LEU A 104 4.09 7.93 26.62
CA LEU A 104 4.89 6.85 26.05
C LEU A 104 5.55 6.03 27.16
N VAL A 105 6.20 6.68 28.12
CA VAL A 105 6.86 5.99 29.25
C VAL A 105 5.86 5.27 30.15
N ASN A 106 4.69 5.87 30.38
CA ASN A 106 3.65 5.24 31.20
C ASN A 106 3.04 3.99 30.52
N VAL A 107 2.97 3.98 29.19
CA VAL A 107 2.46 2.84 28.41
C VAL A 107 3.53 1.79 28.18
N HIS A 108 4.77 2.21 27.90
CA HIS A 108 5.93 1.38 27.63
C HIS A 108 7.08 1.79 28.55
N SER A 109 7.15 1.18 29.73
CA SER A 109 8.08 1.57 30.81
C SER A 109 9.50 1.02 30.69
N ALA A 110 9.75 0.11 29.76
CA ALA A 110 11.07 -0.46 29.48
C ALA A 110 11.52 -0.06 28.08
N TRP A 111 12.51 0.84 27.99
CA TRP A 111 13.06 1.29 26.71
C TRP A 111 13.60 0.11 25.89
N ASP A 112 14.37 -0.80 26.50
CA ASP A 112 15.00 -1.90 25.77
C ASP A 112 13.99 -2.82 25.10
N GLU A 113 12.83 -3.03 25.72
CA GLU A 113 11.72 -3.80 25.14
C GLU A 113 11.05 -3.02 24.00
N PHE A 114 10.82 -1.72 24.18
CA PHE A 114 10.19 -0.86 23.18
C PHE A 114 11.09 -0.64 21.96
N ALA A 115 12.40 -0.49 22.16
CA ALA A 115 13.39 -0.27 21.11
C ALA A 115 13.51 -1.44 20.12
N GLN A 116 13.17 -2.66 20.57
CA GLN A 116 13.10 -3.86 19.72
C GLN A 116 11.87 -3.87 18.81
N GLN A 117 10.85 -3.06 19.13
CA GLN A 117 9.58 -3.07 18.40
C GLN A 117 9.65 -2.19 17.14
N PRO A 118 8.90 -2.52 16.07
CA PRO A 118 8.78 -1.67 14.88
C PRO A 118 8.37 -0.23 15.20
N ALA A 119 7.61 -0.03 16.29
CA ALA A 119 7.15 1.27 16.74
C ALA A 119 8.30 2.27 16.99
N ALA A 120 9.46 1.81 17.49
CA ALA A 120 10.61 2.68 17.78
C ALA A 120 11.26 3.27 16.52
N GLN A 121 10.98 2.69 15.35
CA GLN A 121 11.51 3.15 14.06
C GLN A 121 10.57 4.13 13.36
N LEU A 122 9.34 4.30 13.86
CA LEU A 122 8.34 5.16 13.26
C LEU A 122 8.60 6.65 13.59
N PRO A 123 8.14 7.56 12.72
CA PRO A 123 8.11 8.98 13.05
C PRO A 123 7.24 9.23 14.29
N TRP A 124 7.64 10.21 15.12
CA TRP A 124 6.96 10.51 16.39
C TRP A 124 5.44 10.71 16.26
N ALA A 125 4.99 11.37 15.20
CA ALA A 125 3.58 11.64 14.97
C ALA A 125 2.73 10.38 14.72
N HIS A 126 3.34 9.28 14.25
CA HIS A 126 2.69 7.97 14.15
C HIS A 126 2.52 7.35 15.54
N ILE A 127 3.57 7.41 16.37
CA ILE A 127 3.54 6.89 17.75
C ILE A 127 2.47 7.63 18.56
N GLN A 128 2.37 8.96 18.43
CA GLN A 128 1.32 9.74 19.08
C GLN A 128 -0.09 9.28 18.69
N LEU A 129 -0.31 9.03 17.38
CA LEU A 129 -1.59 8.53 16.88
C LEU A 129 -1.91 7.13 17.45
N LEU A 130 -0.91 6.26 17.54
CA LEU A 130 -1.08 4.92 18.11
C LEU A 130 -1.32 4.96 19.62
N LEU A 131 -0.65 5.85 20.36
CA LEU A 131 -0.91 6.08 21.78
C LEU A 131 -2.34 6.60 22.01
N ASP A 132 -2.82 7.52 21.18
CA ASP A 132 -4.20 8.03 21.28
C ASP A 132 -5.24 6.91 21.13
N ARG A 133 -4.97 5.91 20.28
CA ARG A 133 -5.95 4.88 19.89
C ARG A 133 -5.81 3.58 20.67
N TYR A 134 -4.58 3.17 20.97
CA TYR A 134 -4.25 1.82 21.41
C TYR A 134 -3.30 1.78 22.61
N ARG A 135 -3.22 2.84 23.43
CA ARG A 135 -2.42 2.84 24.68
C ARG A 135 -2.72 1.69 25.65
N THR A 136 -3.88 1.05 25.54
CA THR A 136 -4.30 -0.09 26.37
C THR A 136 -4.35 -1.41 25.60
N ASP A 137 -4.03 -1.39 24.30
CA ASP A 137 -4.07 -2.55 23.42
C ASP A 137 -2.74 -2.68 22.67
N ASN A 138 -1.78 -3.33 23.32
CA ASN A 138 -0.45 -3.55 22.76
C ASN A 138 -0.48 -4.36 21.46
N LYS A 139 -1.48 -5.24 21.30
CA LYS A 139 -1.61 -6.09 20.11
C LYS A 139 -1.89 -5.21 18.89
N LEU A 140 -2.90 -4.35 18.96
CA LEU A 140 -3.21 -3.42 17.87
C LEU A 140 -2.10 -2.37 17.70
N PHE A 141 -1.56 -1.84 18.80
CA PHE A 141 -0.46 -0.88 18.75
C PHE A 141 0.72 -1.40 17.93
N PHE A 142 1.21 -2.61 18.23
CA PHE A 142 2.37 -3.18 17.54
C PHE A 142 2.04 -3.72 16.15
N TRP A 143 0.85 -4.26 15.92
CA TRP A 143 0.45 -4.71 14.58
C TRP A 143 0.42 -3.55 13.59
N TYR A 144 -0.26 -2.44 13.93
CA TYR A 144 -0.27 -1.25 13.07
C TYR A 144 1.10 -0.62 12.94
N SER A 145 1.96 -0.73 13.98
CA SER A 145 3.33 -0.24 13.90
C SER A 145 4.17 -1.01 12.88
N ALA A 146 4.08 -2.35 12.90
CA ALA A 146 4.76 -3.23 11.97
C ALA A 146 4.29 -2.95 10.53
N GLN A 147 2.98 -2.91 10.32
CA GLN A 147 2.40 -2.64 9.01
C GLN A 147 2.78 -1.26 8.45
N ALA A 148 2.78 -0.22 9.30
CA ALA A 148 3.17 1.12 8.89
C ALA A 148 4.65 1.21 8.49
N LEU A 149 5.54 0.51 9.21
CA LEU A 149 6.97 0.47 8.92
C LEU A 149 7.23 -0.31 7.62
N GLU A 150 6.64 -1.49 7.48
CA GLU A 150 6.84 -2.39 6.34
C GLU A 150 6.32 -1.78 5.03
N ASN A 151 5.15 -1.15 5.07
CA ASN A 151 4.49 -0.59 3.90
C ASN A 151 4.75 0.91 3.71
N GLY A 152 5.58 1.52 4.57
CA GLY A 152 5.94 2.94 4.49
C GLY A 152 4.74 3.88 4.62
N TRP A 153 3.76 3.56 5.46
CA TRP A 153 2.54 4.35 5.58
C TRP A 153 2.80 5.76 6.10
N SER A 154 2.22 6.74 5.43
CA SER A 154 2.11 8.09 5.99
C SER A 154 1.22 8.10 7.23
N ARG A 155 1.33 9.13 8.08
CA ARG A 155 0.44 9.26 9.26
C ARG A 155 -1.04 9.31 8.87
N SER A 156 -1.37 9.97 7.76
CA SER A 156 -2.73 10.03 7.23
C SER A 156 -3.23 8.64 6.80
N THR A 157 -2.39 7.88 6.09
CA THR A 157 -2.70 6.51 5.68
C THR A 157 -2.92 5.60 6.89
N LEU A 158 -2.03 5.66 7.90
CA LEU A 158 -2.20 4.92 9.14
C LEU A 158 -3.52 5.30 9.84
N SER A 159 -3.84 6.59 9.95
CA SER A 159 -5.11 7.03 10.54
C SER A 159 -6.33 6.55 9.76
N MET A 160 -6.23 6.45 8.44
CA MET A 160 -7.31 5.93 7.60
C MET A 160 -7.52 4.44 7.86
N TYR A 161 -6.45 3.64 7.86
CA TYR A 161 -6.56 2.21 8.11
C TYR A 161 -7.09 1.87 9.50
N ILE A 162 -6.66 2.63 10.52
CA ILE A 162 -7.21 2.55 11.88
C ILE A 162 -8.73 2.80 11.88
N LYS A 163 -9.19 3.83 11.16
CA LYS A 163 -10.63 4.16 11.08
C LYS A 163 -11.45 3.10 10.32
N SER A 164 -10.81 2.41 9.37
CA SER A 164 -11.43 1.35 8.58
C SER A 164 -11.30 -0.05 9.22
N ASP A 165 -10.83 -0.13 10.46
CA ASP A 165 -10.59 -1.38 11.19
C ASP A 165 -9.79 -2.42 10.37
N LEU A 166 -8.73 -1.97 9.69
CA LEU A 166 -7.93 -2.81 8.79
C LEU A 166 -7.42 -4.09 9.48
N TYR A 167 -7.09 -4.03 10.77
CA TYR A 167 -6.69 -5.19 11.56
C TYR A 167 -7.71 -6.35 11.43
N GLU A 168 -8.99 -6.06 11.65
CA GLU A 168 -10.04 -7.08 11.60
C GLU A 168 -10.20 -7.65 10.18
N ARG A 169 -9.98 -6.83 9.17
CA ARG A 169 -10.18 -7.18 7.75
C ARG A 169 -9.00 -7.94 7.15
N GLN A 170 -7.78 -7.73 7.65
CA GLN A 170 -6.55 -8.24 7.04
C GLN A 170 -5.77 -9.19 7.95
N ALA A 171 -5.82 -9.05 9.28
CA ALA A 171 -5.00 -9.85 10.19
C ALA A 171 -5.67 -11.17 10.63
N ILE A 172 -6.98 -11.31 10.41
CA ILE A 172 -7.75 -12.47 10.85
C ILE A 172 -7.89 -13.45 9.70
N ASP A 173 -6.98 -14.43 9.64
CA ASP A 173 -6.94 -15.42 8.54
C ASP A 173 -8.21 -16.26 8.44
N SER A 174 -8.94 -16.47 9.54
CA SER A 174 -10.20 -17.20 9.50
C SER A 174 -11.25 -16.52 8.61
N GLU A 175 -11.13 -15.23 8.31
CA GLU A 175 -12.08 -14.54 7.44
C GLU A 175 -11.66 -14.56 5.97
N LYS A 176 -10.41 -14.90 5.66
CA LYS A 176 -9.90 -14.95 4.29
C LYS A 176 -10.27 -16.25 3.60
N VAL A 177 -10.68 -16.16 2.33
CA VAL A 177 -10.94 -17.34 1.50
C VAL A 177 -10.15 -17.22 0.20
N SER A 178 -9.20 -18.12 0.02
CA SER A 178 -8.36 -18.21 -1.17
C SER A 178 -7.78 -19.61 -1.32
N ASN A 179 -7.40 -20.00 -2.53
CA ASN A 179 -6.58 -21.20 -2.78
C ASN A 179 -5.08 -20.90 -2.97
N TYR A 180 -4.62 -19.67 -2.67
CA TYR A 180 -3.23 -19.24 -2.93
C TYR A 180 -2.16 -20.15 -2.34
N GLN A 181 -2.32 -20.59 -1.09
CA GLN A 181 -1.39 -21.51 -0.41
C GLN A 181 -1.28 -22.88 -1.09
N GLN A 182 -2.27 -23.27 -1.90
CA GLN A 182 -2.30 -24.55 -2.61
C GLN A 182 -1.84 -24.41 -4.07
N LYS A 183 -1.95 -23.20 -4.65
CA LYS A 183 -1.76 -22.96 -6.08
C LYS A 183 -0.54 -22.12 -6.43
N LEU A 184 0.07 -21.45 -5.45
CA LEU A 184 1.29 -20.66 -5.64
C LEU A 184 2.43 -21.25 -4.80
N ALA A 185 3.66 -21.05 -5.27
CA ALA A 185 4.86 -21.42 -4.53
C ALA A 185 5.18 -20.40 -3.42
N LEU A 186 5.87 -20.83 -2.37
CA LEU A 186 6.46 -19.91 -1.39
C LEU A 186 7.61 -19.12 -2.04
N PRO A 187 7.77 -17.81 -1.76
CA PRO A 187 7.02 -16.99 -0.81
C PRO A 187 5.77 -16.29 -1.42
N GLN A 188 5.46 -16.53 -2.70
CA GLN A 188 4.38 -15.84 -3.42
C GLN A 188 3.00 -16.12 -2.82
N SER A 189 2.75 -17.37 -2.39
CA SER A 189 1.48 -17.75 -1.76
C SER A 189 1.17 -16.95 -0.50
N ASP A 190 2.16 -16.73 0.36
CA ASP A 190 1.99 -16.05 1.64
C ASP A 190 1.72 -14.57 1.41
N LEU A 191 2.50 -13.94 0.52
CA LEU A 191 2.31 -12.55 0.14
C LEU A 191 0.92 -12.31 -0.49
N ALA A 192 0.46 -13.20 -1.37
CA ALA A 192 -0.86 -13.10 -1.98
C ALA A 192 -1.99 -13.25 -0.94
N HIS A 193 -1.81 -14.11 0.06
CA HIS A 193 -2.78 -14.30 1.14
C HIS A 193 -2.79 -13.11 2.13
N GLU A 194 -1.63 -12.54 2.44
CA GLU A 194 -1.50 -11.35 3.29
C GLU A 194 -2.12 -10.10 2.66
N MET A 195 -2.06 -10.00 1.33
CA MET A 195 -2.66 -8.92 0.55
C MET A 195 -4.19 -8.92 0.60
N LEU A 196 -4.83 -10.09 0.78
CA LEU A 196 -6.28 -10.20 0.78
C LEU A 196 -6.89 -9.54 2.03
N LYS A 197 -7.90 -8.71 1.82
CA LYS A 197 -8.72 -8.10 2.88
C LYS A 197 -10.14 -8.62 2.79
N ASN A 198 -10.85 -8.76 3.90
CA ASN A 198 -12.26 -9.15 3.92
C ASN A 198 -13.04 -8.42 5.02
N PRO A 199 -14.04 -7.57 4.68
CA PRO A 199 -14.34 -7.07 3.34
C PRO A 199 -13.32 -6.01 2.87
N TYR A 200 -13.30 -5.68 1.58
CA TYR A 200 -12.74 -4.43 1.09
C TYR A 200 -13.70 -3.26 1.33
N SER A 201 -13.22 -2.13 1.84
CA SER A 201 -14.03 -0.93 2.11
C SER A 201 -13.86 0.08 0.99
N PHE A 202 -14.93 0.29 0.21
CA PHE A 202 -14.95 1.25 -0.89
C PHE A 202 -15.80 2.49 -0.57
N ASP A 203 -15.88 2.85 0.71
CA ASP A 203 -16.70 3.95 1.22
C ASP A 203 -16.35 5.31 0.60
N PHE A 204 -15.11 5.46 0.11
CA PHE A 204 -14.62 6.65 -0.57
C PHE A 204 -15.21 6.87 -1.97
N LEU A 205 -15.89 5.89 -2.57
CA LEU A 205 -16.57 6.05 -3.85
C LEU A 205 -17.89 6.85 -3.75
N THR A 206 -18.30 7.28 -2.55
CA THR A 206 -19.52 8.06 -2.35
C THR A 206 -19.34 9.50 -2.87
N ILE A 207 -19.80 9.72 -4.11
CA ILE A 207 -19.80 11.01 -4.82
C ILE A 207 -20.49 12.09 -3.98
N THR A 208 -19.83 13.24 -3.81
CA THR A 208 -20.39 14.38 -3.07
C THR A 208 -20.58 15.65 -3.88
N GLN A 209 -20.08 15.82 -5.12
CA GLN A 209 -20.22 17.11 -5.84
C GLN A 209 -20.39 17.04 -7.38
N PRO A 210 -20.90 18.11 -8.04
CA PRO A 210 -21.36 18.07 -9.42
C PRO A 210 -20.22 18.15 -10.45
N ALA A 211 -20.29 17.25 -11.44
CA ALA A 211 -19.81 17.20 -12.84
C ALA A 211 -18.57 17.97 -13.35
N ARG A 212 -18.15 19.09 -12.77
CA ARG A 212 -17.05 19.94 -13.29
C ARG A 212 -15.67 19.62 -12.71
N GLU A 213 -15.61 18.75 -11.68
CA GLU A 213 -14.37 18.33 -11.01
C GLU A 213 -14.04 16.83 -11.17
N ARG A 214 -14.68 16.14 -12.12
CA ARG A 214 -14.60 14.67 -12.29
C ARG A 214 -13.17 14.12 -12.45
N GLU A 215 -12.27 14.84 -13.11
CA GLU A 215 -10.91 14.35 -13.40
C GLU A 215 -10.02 14.27 -12.14
N LYS A 216 -10.17 15.24 -11.23
CA LYS A 216 -9.49 15.25 -9.93
C LYS A 216 -10.11 14.26 -8.95
N GLU A 217 -11.44 14.07 -9.01
CA GLU A 217 -12.15 13.09 -8.21
C GLU A 217 -11.80 11.65 -8.63
N LEU A 218 -11.72 11.37 -9.93
CA LEU A 218 -11.32 10.04 -10.43
C LEU A 218 -9.91 9.67 -9.98
N THR A 219 -8.96 10.60 -10.05
CA THR A 219 -7.59 10.41 -9.53
C THR A 219 -7.61 10.13 -8.02
N THR A 220 -8.49 10.80 -7.28
CA THR A 220 -8.63 10.61 -5.82
C THR A 220 -9.26 9.26 -5.49
N HIS A 221 -10.27 8.82 -6.25
CA HIS A 221 -10.90 7.51 -6.10
C HIS A 221 -9.96 6.37 -6.46
N ILE A 222 -9.19 6.49 -7.55
CA ILE A 222 -8.16 5.50 -7.91
C ILE A 222 -7.08 5.46 -6.83
N ARG A 223 -6.66 6.61 -6.29
CA ARG A 223 -5.71 6.65 -5.18
C ARG A 223 -6.26 5.93 -3.94
N ASP A 224 -7.49 6.23 -3.54
CA ASP A 224 -8.09 5.67 -2.34
C ASP A 224 -8.40 4.17 -2.53
N PHE A 225 -8.73 3.75 -3.75
CA PHE A 225 -8.83 2.35 -4.16
C PHE A 225 -7.48 1.62 -4.10
N LEU A 226 -6.42 2.23 -4.63
CA LEU A 226 -5.06 1.70 -4.54
C LEU A 226 -4.58 1.62 -3.08
N LEU A 227 -4.91 2.61 -2.25
CA LEU A 227 -4.65 2.55 -0.83
C LEU A 227 -5.44 1.41 -0.18
N GLU A 228 -6.70 1.21 -0.55
CA GLU A 228 -7.51 0.12 -0.03
C GLU A 228 -7.02 -1.26 -0.50
N LEU A 229 -6.42 -1.38 -1.67
CA LEU A 229 -5.74 -2.62 -2.09
C LEU A 229 -4.44 -2.85 -1.31
N GLY A 230 -3.65 -1.80 -1.08
CA GLY A 230 -2.43 -1.84 -0.27
C GLY A 230 -1.16 -1.48 -1.05
N SER A 231 -0.01 -1.62 -0.40
CA SER A 231 1.26 -1.25 -1.03
C SER A 231 1.68 -2.26 -2.11
N GLY A 232 2.27 -1.76 -3.19
CA GLY A 232 2.81 -2.62 -4.26
C GLY A 232 1.89 -2.78 -5.47
N PHE A 233 0.64 -2.36 -5.41
CA PHE A 233 -0.23 -2.32 -6.59
C PHE A 233 0.14 -1.16 -7.51
N ALA A 234 0.29 -1.47 -8.79
CA ALA A 234 0.36 -0.52 -9.89
C ALA A 234 -0.88 -0.70 -10.76
N PHE A 235 -1.65 0.37 -10.94
CA PHE A 235 -2.84 0.35 -11.79
C PHE A 235 -2.43 0.18 -13.26
N VAL A 236 -3.00 -0.82 -13.93
CA VAL A 236 -2.77 -1.08 -15.36
C VAL A 236 -3.94 -0.51 -16.17
N GLY A 237 -5.18 -0.81 -15.79
CA GLY A 237 -6.37 -0.29 -16.47
C GLY A 237 -7.68 -0.83 -15.91
N THR A 238 -8.78 -0.27 -16.39
CA THR A 238 -10.17 -0.76 -16.21
C THR A 238 -10.74 -1.17 -17.55
N GLN A 239 -11.65 -2.15 -17.59
CA GLN A 239 -12.19 -2.75 -18.82
C GLN A 239 -11.08 -3.08 -19.82
N VAL A 240 -10.06 -3.80 -19.35
CA VAL A 240 -8.94 -4.15 -20.22
C VAL A 240 -9.44 -5.17 -21.24
N PRO A 241 -9.42 -4.86 -22.55
CA PRO A 241 -9.93 -5.78 -23.56
C PRO A 241 -8.98 -6.96 -23.71
N LEU A 242 -9.57 -8.14 -23.89
CA LEU A 242 -8.94 -9.40 -24.24
C LEU A 242 -9.62 -9.93 -25.49
N GLN A 243 -8.84 -10.17 -26.54
CA GLN A 243 -9.33 -10.84 -27.74
C GLN A 243 -8.89 -12.30 -27.73
N ILE A 244 -9.85 -13.21 -27.70
CA ILE A 244 -9.60 -14.66 -27.75
C ILE A 244 -10.47 -15.26 -28.85
N ASP A 245 -9.81 -15.85 -29.85
CA ASP A 245 -10.46 -16.48 -31.01
C ASP A 245 -11.47 -15.56 -31.73
N GLY A 246 -11.20 -14.26 -31.76
CA GLY A 246 -12.07 -13.26 -32.39
C GLY A 246 -13.26 -12.80 -31.56
N GLU A 247 -13.44 -13.33 -30.33
CA GLU A 247 -14.38 -12.79 -29.35
C GLU A 247 -13.69 -11.81 -28.41
N GLU A 248 -14.42 -10.75 -28.04
CA GLU A 248 -13.94 -9.72 -27.10
C GLU A 248 -14.49 -9.94 -25.70
N PHE A 249 -13.58 -9.89 -24.74
CA PHE A 249 -13.87 -9.95 -23.32
C PHE A 249 -13.21 -8.78 -22.62
N PHE A 250 -13.73 -8.39 -21.46
CA PHE A 250 -13.22 -7.25 -20.71
C PHE A 250 -12.93 -7.66 -19.27
N ILE A 251 -11.71 -7.38 -18.82
CA ILE A 251 -11.34 -7.47 -17.41
C ILE A 251 -11.80 -6.20 -16.71
N ASP A 252 -12.62 -6.32 -15.67
CA ASP A 252 -13.12 -5.16 -14.91
C ASP A 252 -12.00 -4.23 -14.46
N ILE A 253 -11.01 -4.76 -13.72
CA ILE A 253 -9.85 -4.00 -13.27
C ILE A 253 -8.60 -4.89 -13.29
N LEU A 254 -7.53 -4.38 -13.89
CA LEU A 254 -6.23 -5.02 -13.95
C LEU A 254 -5.17 -4.21 -13.21
N PHE A 255 -4.41 -4.90 -12.35
CA PHE A 255 -3.23 -4.35 -11.69
C PHE A 255 -2.00 -5.18 -12.01
N TYR A 256 -0.83 -4.60 -11.72
CA TYR A 256 0.41 -5.33 -11.57
C TYR A 256 0.92 -5.15 -10.14
N HIS A 257 1.33 -6.24 -9.48
CA HIS A 257 1.84 -6.17 -8.12
C HIS A 257 3.36 -6.23 -8.09
N LEU A 258 4.02 -5.14 -7.68
CA LEU A 258 5.47 -4.93 -7.77
C LEU A 258 6.32 -5.91 -6.95
N LYS A 259 5.85 -6.33 -5.76
CA LYS A 259 6.59 -7.33 -4.93
C LYS A 259 6.38 -8.77 -5.43
N LEU A 260 5.14 -9.14 -5.71
CA LEU A 260 4.78 -10.44 -6.29
C LEU A 260 5.28 -10.62 -7.72
N ARG A 261 5.52 -9.52 -8.45
CA ARG A 261 5.87 -9.48 -9.87
C ARG A 261 4.88 -10.27 -10.74
N CYS A 262 3.58 -10.03 -10.54
CA CYS A 262 2.53 -10.68 -11.33
C CYS A 262 1.38 -9.71 -11.59
N TYR A 263 0.58 -10.03 -12.60
CA TYR A 263 -0.70 -9.36 -12.80
C TYR A 263 -1.71 -9.80 -11.75
N VAL A 264 -2.57 -8.86 -11.34
CA VAL A 264 -3.70 -9.10 -10.44
C VAL A 264 -4.98 -8.73 -11.16
N VAL A 265 -5.78 -9.73 -11.48
CA VAL A 265 -7.06 -9.60 -12.16
C VAL A 265 -8.15 -9.46 -11.10
N CYS A 266 -8.84 -8.33 -11.07
CA CYS A 266 -9.92 -8.07 -10.12
C CYS A 266 -11.25 -8.13 -10.83
N GLU A 267 -12.14 -9.02 -10.38
CA GLU A 267 -13.50 -9.18 -10.89
C GLU A 267 -14.51 -8.65 -9.86
N LEU A 268 -15.42 -7.78 -10.28
CA LEU A 268 -16.44 -7.19 -9.41
C LEU A 268 -17.80 -7.87 -9.63
N LYS A 269 -18.46 -8.30 -8.55
CA LYS A 269 -19.80 -8.87 -8.58
C LYS A 269 -20.73 -8.12 -7.63
N ALA A 270 -21.70 -7.42 -8.20
CA ALA A 270 -22.74 -6.69 -7.46
C ALA A 270 -23.74 -7.56 -6.69
N LYS A 271 -23.61 -8.89 -6.80
CA LYS A 271 -24.52 -9.87 -6.21
C LYS A 271 -23.72 -10.82 -5.33
N LYS A 272 -24.45 -11.63 -4.57
CA LYS A 272 -23.88 -12.74 -3.82
C LYS A 272 -23.07 -13.66 -4.73
N PHE A 273 -21.86 -14.02 -4.29
CA PHE A 273 -20.97 -14.97 -4.97
C PHE A 273 -21.68 -16.26 -5.37
N LYS A 274 -21.40 -16.71 -6.60
CA LYS A 274 -21.79 -18.00 -7.13
C LYS A 274 -20.55 -18.75 -7.65
N PRO A 275 -20.51 -20.10 -7.55
CA PRO A 275 -19.38 -20.88 -8.07
C PRO A 275 -19.05 -20.63 -9.55
N ALA A 276 -20.04 -20.28 -10.38
CA ALA A 276 -19.84 -19.97 -11.79
C ALA A 276 -18.95 -18.74 -12.01
N ASP A 277 -18.93 -17.79 -11.07
CA ASP A 277 -18.14 -16.56 -11.18
C ASP A 277 -16.62 -16.86 -11.19
N LEU A 278 -16.19 -17.98 -10.59
CA LEU A 278 -14.78 -18.42 -10.64
C LEU A 278 -14.36 -18.86 -12.05
N GLY A 279 -15.30 -19.32 -12.88
CA GLY A 279 -14.99 -19.75 -14.24
C GLY A 279 -14.53 -18.59 -15.11
N GLN A 280 -15.25 -17.46 -15.03
CA GLN A 280 -14.91 -16.23 -15.75
C GLN A 280 -13.55 -15.68 -15.31
N LEU A 281 -13.31 -15.59 -13.99
CA LEU A 281 -12.02 -15.11 -13.48
C LEU A 281 -10.87 -16.07 -13.83
N SER A 282 -11.08 -17.39 -13.77
CA SER A 282 -10.07 -18.36 -14.19
C SER A 282 -9.72 -18.26 -15.67
N PHE A 283 -10.71 -17.94 -16.51
CA PHE A 283 -10.52 -17.69 -17.93
C PHE A 283 -9.65 -16.43 -18.15
N TYR A 284 -9.96 -15.32 -17.46
CA TYR A 284 -9.16 -14.10 -17.54
C TYR A 284 -7.72 -14.29 -17.08
N LEU A 285 -7.49 -15.04 -16.00
CA LEU A 285 -6.13 -15.34 -15.55
C LEU A 285 -5.33 -16.10 -16.59
N SER A 286 -5.95 -17.09 -17.26
CA SER A 286 -5.29 -17.86 -18.33
C SER A 286 -4.92 -16.96 -19.51
N ALA A 287 -5.84 -16.09 -19.92
CA ALA A 287 -5.61 -15.12 -21.00
C ALA A 287 -4.48 -14.13 -20.67
N VAL A 288 -4.45 -13.62 -19.44
CA VAL A 288 -3.41 -12.70 -18.97
C VAL A 288 -2.05 -13.39 -18.93
N ASP A 289 -1.99 -14.62 -18.42
CA ASP A 289 -0.75 -15.40 -18.40
C ASP A 289 -0.20 -15.72 -19.79
N GLU A 290 -1.08 -15.91 -20.78
CA GLU A 290 -0.65 -16.19 -22.15
C GLU A 290 -0.25 -14.93 -22.95
N HIS A 291 -0.95 -13.81 -22.75
CA HIS A 291 -0.82 -12.63 -23.61
C HIS A 291 -0.06 -11.45 -22.99
N LEU A 292 -0.05 -11.33 -21.67
CA LEU A 292 0.49 -10.16 -20.96
C LEU A 292 1.72 -10.50 -20.11
N THR A 293 1.74 -11.67 -19.48
CA THR A 293 2.83 -12.11 -18.59
C THR A 293 4.12 -12.37 -19.38
N GLY A 294 5.23 -11.72 -18.98
CA GLY A 294 6.56 -11.97 -19.56
C GLY A 294 7.33 -13.08 -18.85
N GLU A 295 8.50 -13.48 -19.38
CA GLU A 295 9.34 -14.54 -18.80
C GLU A 295 9.79 -14.28 -17.35
N ALA A 296 9.79 -13.02 -16.92
CA ALA A 296 10.25 -12.60 -15.59
C ALA A 296 9.10 -12.29 -14.62
N ASP A 297 7.87 -12.55 -15.04
CA ASP A 297 6.65 -12.37 -14.25
C ASP A 297 6.20 -13.73 -13.69
N ASN A 298 5.66 -13.70 -12.49
CA ASN A 298 5.03 -14.85 -11.85
C ASN A 298 3.58 -14.99 -12.36
N PRO A 299 2.96 -16.17 -12.19
CA PRO A 299 1.57 -16.40 -12.60
C PRO A 299 0.61 -15.35 -12.05
N ALA A 300 -0.31 -14.89 -12.89
CA ALA A 300 -1.34 -13.93 -12.53
C ALA A 300 -2.22 -14.47 -11.40
N ILE A 301 -2.74 -13.58 -10.55
CA ILE A 301 -3.62 -13.93 -9.44
C ILE A 301 -4.96 -13.21 -9.55
N GLY A 302 -6.03 -13.89 -9.15
CA GLY A 302 -7.40 -13.36 -9.25
C GLY A 302 -7.94 -12.92 -7.89
N ILE A 303 -8.58 -11.75 -7.85
CA ILE A 303 -9.37 -11.32 -6.70
C ILE A 303 -10.82 -11.14 -7.16
N LEU A 304 -11.71 -11.98 -6.66
CA LEU A 304 -13.14 -11.81 -6.85
C LEU A 304 -13.72 -11.01 -5.68
N LEU A 305 -14.33 -9.86 -5.97
CA LEU A 305 -14.98 -8.99 -5.00
C LEU A 305 -16.50 -9.07 -5.19
N CYS A 306 -17.22 -9.56 -4.19
CA CYS A 306 -18.68 -9.72 -4.26
C CYS A 306 -19.42 -8.95 -3.15
N GLU A 307 -20.71 -8.65 -3.34
CA GLU A 307 -21.52 -8.01 -2.29
C GLU A 307 -21.60 -8.87 -1.01
N SER A 308 -21.70 -10.20 -1.18
CA SER A 308 -21.70 -11.16 -0.06
C SER A 308 -21.30 -12.55 -0.52
N ARG A 309 -20.87 -13.41 0.40
CA ARG A 309 -20.55 -14.82 0.11
C ARG A 309 -20.92 -15.76 1.26
N SER A 310 -21.08 -17.04 0.93
CA SER A 310 -21.01 -18.09 1.95
C SER A 310 -19.58 -18.62 1.96
N LYS A 311 -18.89 -18.49 3.10
CA LYS A 311 -17.52 -18.96 3.27
C LYS A 311 -17.35 -20.43 2.82
N ILE A 312 -18.24 -21.31 3.29
CA ILE A 312 -18.22 -22.75 2.96
C ILE A 312 -18.39 -22.94 1.45
N ILE A 313 -19.35 -22.26 0.82
CA ILE A 313 -19.58 -22.42 -0.63
C ILE A 313 -18.36 -21.95 -1.43
N ALA A 314 -17.75 -20.82 -1.05
CA ALA A 314 -16.55 -20.30 -1.69
C ALA A 314 -15.35 -21.25 -1.54
N GLU A 315 -15.11 -21.78 -0.34
CA GLU A 315 -14.06 -22.78 -0.10
C GLU A 315 -14.27 -24.06 -0.91
N TYR A 316 -15.51 -24.58 -0.97
CA TYR A 316 -15.82 -25.75 -1.77
C TYR A 316 -15.61 -25.51 -3.26
N ALA A 317 -16.00 -24.34 -3.77
CA ALA A 317 -15.81 -23.99 -5.16
C ALA A 317 -14.32 -23.89 -5.54
N LEU A 318 -13.49 -23.33 -4.66
CA LEU A 318 -12.05 -23.15 -4.90
C LEU A 318 -11.23 -24.44 -4.90
N LYS A 319 -11.68 -25.52 -4.23
CA LYS A 319 -10.90 -26.78 -4.09
C LYS A 319 -10.45 -27.41 -5.41
N LYS A 320 -11.21 -27.20 -6.49
CA LYS A 320 -10.96 -27.80 -7.81
C LYS A 320 -10.61 -26.77 -8.88
N ILE A 321 -10.45 -25.51 -8.49
CA ILE A 321 -9.98 -24.46 -9.39
C ILE A 321 -8.46 -24.42 -9.28
N ASP A 322 -7.78 -24.57 -10.43
CA ASP A 322 -6.32 -24.52 -10.49
C ASP A 322 -5.77 -23.10 -10.50
N ALA A 323 -6.53 -22.15 -11.05
CA ALA A 323 -6.15 -20.75 -11.04
C ALA A 323 -6.06 -20.20 -9.60
N PRO A 324 -5.03 -19.39 -9.27
CA PRO A 324 -4.86 -18.81 -7.94
C PRO A 324 -5.86 -17.66 -7.74
N ILE A 325 -6.89 -17.89 -6.93
CA ILE A 325 -7.99 -16.96 -6.71
C ILE A 325 -8.26 -16.76 -5.21
N GLY A 326 -8.44 -15.49 -4.83
CA GLY A 326 -9.04 -15.06 -3.57
C GLY A 326 -10.46 -14.56 -3.79
N VAL A 327 -11.36 -14.87 -2.86
CA VAL A 327 -12.75 -14.38 -2.86
C VAL A 327 -12.97 -13.53 -1.62
N SER A 328 -13.39 -12.30 -1.81
CA SER A 328 -13.65 -11.35 -0.73
C SER A 328 -14.97 -10.62 -0.92
N GLU A 329 -15.57 -10.22 0.20
CA GLU A 329 -16.69 -9.30 0.18
C GLU A 329 -16.21 -7.86 -0.01
N TYR A 330 -17.08 -6.98 -0.50
CA TYR A 330 -16.84 -5.53 -0.43
C TYR A 330 -18.02 -4.81 0.21
N THR A 331 -17.75 -3.69 0.86
CA THR A 331 -18.76 -2.83 1.46
C THR A 331 -18.75 -1.45 0.82
N LEU A 332 -19.96 -0.96 0.51
CA LEU A 332 -20.25 0.43 0.17
C LEU A 332 -21.17 0.97 1.27
N SER A 333 -20.66 1.73 2.23
CA SER A 333 -21.46 2.21 3.35
C SER A 333 -22.58 3.14 2.87
N LYS A 334 -23.80 2.79 3.28
CA LYS A 334 -25.03 3.54 3.09
C LYS A 334 -25.05 4.74 4.04
N ALA A 335 -24.57 5.89 3.56
CA ALA A 335 -24.94 7.18 4.13
C ALA A 335 -25.15 8.23 3.04
N LEU A 336 -25.91 7.90 1.99
CA LEU A 336 -26.52 8.91 1.13
C LEU A 336 -27.75 9.48 1.83
N PRO A 337 -27.85 10.80 2.05
CA PRO A 337 -29.12 11.43 2.38
C PRO A 337 -30.17 11.00 1.35
N LYS A 338 -31.39 10.63 1.79
CA LYS A 338 -32.49 10.10 0.94
C LYS A 338 -32.86 10.98 -0.26
N ASN A 339 -32.35 12.20 -0.29
CA ASN A 339 -32.54 13.27 -1.26
C ASN A 339 -31.45 13.31 -2.36
N LEU A 340 -30.45 12.40 -2.33
CA LEU A 340 -29.39 12.29 -3.34
C LEU A 340 -29.37 10.91 -4.01
N LYS A 341 -30.56 10.40 -4.38
CA LYS A 341 -30.73 9.16 -5.15
C LYS A 341 -30.27 9.26 -6.62
N THR A 342 -29.66 10.37 -7.01
CA THR A 342 -29.46 10.77 -8.41
C THR A 342 -28.05 11.28 -8.71
N ALA A 343 -27.05 10.89 -7.91
CA ALA A 343 -25.68 11.39 -8.06
C ALA A 343 -24.58 10.33 -7.90
N LEU A 344 -24.94 9.05 -7.82
CA LEU A 344 -24.01 7.94 -8.01
C LEU A 344 -24.44 7.19 -9.25
N PRO A 345 -23.51 6.84 -10.17
CA PRO A 345 -23.84 5.89 -11.20
C PRO A 345 -24.28 4.59 -10.50
N SER A 346 -25.42 4.03 -10.90
CA SER A 346 -25.78 2.68 -10.51
C SER A 346 -24.65 1.72 -10.92
N ILE A 347 -24.58 0.55 -10.32
CA ILE A 347 -23.62 -0.48 -10.73
C ILE A 347 -23.77 -0.77 -12.25
N GLU A 348 -25.00 -0.71 -12.75
CA GLU A 348 -25.32 -0.83 -14.17
C GLU A 348 -24.83 0.39 -15.01
N GLU A 349 -24.68 1.57 -14.41
CA GLU A 349 -24.08 2.77 -15.02
C GLU A 349 -22.55 2.79 -14.90
N ILE A 350 -21.94 2.13 -13.91
CA ILE A 350 -20.48 1.91 -13.86
C ILE A 350 -20.10 0.87 -14.92
N GLU A 351 -20.85 -0.23 -15.02
CA GLU A 351 -20.74 -1.18 -16.14
C GLU A 351 -21.09 -0.50 -17.48
N GLY A 352 -22.05 0.44 -17.49
CA GLY A 352 -22.50 1.16 -18.68
C GLY A 352 -21.56 2.25 -19.20
N GLU A 353 -20.99 3.11 -18.35
CA GLU A 353 -20.03 4.16 -18.75
C GLU A 353 -18.70 3.57 -19.23
N LEU A 354 -18.34 2.40 -18.69
CA LEU A 354 -17.19 1.61 -19.09
C LEU A 354 -17.38 0.88 -20.43
N ASN A 355 -18.63 0.55 -20.82
CA ASN A 355 -18.98 0.00 -22.13
C ASN A 355 -19.43 1.07 -23.16
N ALA A 356 -19.76 2.29 -22.72
CA ALA A 356 -20.26 3.36 -23.60
C ALA A 356 -19.14 4.14 -24.32
N SER A 357 -17.88 3.92 -23.97
CA SER A 357 -16.73 4.38 -24.77
C SER A 357 -16.61 3.67 -26.11
N ASP A 358 -17.35 2.58 -26.34
CA ASP A 358 -17.22 1.69 -27.50
C ASP A 358 -18.24 1.95 -28.63
N ILE A 359 -18.93 3.09 -28.62
CA ILE A 359 -19.83 3.51 -29.72
C ILE A 359 -19.57 4.95 -30.15
N VAL A 360 -18.32 5.33 -30.43
CA VAL A 360 -18.02 6.39 -31.41
C VAL A 360 -16.70 6.07 -32.12
N ASP A 361 -16.75 5.21 -33.12
CA ASP A 361 -16.14 5.45 -34.43
C ASP A 361 -16.34 4.21 -35.31
N ASP A 362 -17.57 4.04 -35.81
CA ASP A 362 -17.72 3.51 -37.17
C ASP A 362 -19.07 3.92 -37.77
N ASN A 363 -19.02 4.97 -38.59
CA ASN A 363 -19.81 5.22 -39.81
C ASN A 363 -20.34 6.66 -39.97
N ASN A 364 -19.77 7.34 -41.00
CA ASN A 364 -20.36 8.39 -41.86
C ASN A 364 -20.60 9.77 -41.22
N VAL A 365 -20.04 10.89 -41.72
CA VAL A 365 -19.72 11.32 -43.11
C VAL A 365 -18.54 12.29 -43.11
#